data_AF-X0UQ70-F1
#
_entry.id   AF-X0UQ70-F1
#
_cell.length_a   1.000
_cell.length_b   1.000
_cell.length_c   1.000
_cell.angle_alpha   90.00
_cell.angle_beta   90.00
_cell.angle_gamma   90.00
#
_symmetry.space_group_name_H-M   'P 1'
#
loop_
_entity.id
_entity.type
_entity.pdbx_description
1 polymer ?
#
loop_
_entity_poly.entity_id
_entity_poly.type
_entity_poly.pdbx_seq_one_letter_code
_entity_poly.pdbx_strand_id
1 'polypeptide(L)'
;ISSDYDAKEQKIAKAKEIANMASQAQKDMVEKIIKSKYIKKGEGEKIGDLNKLTKKDASSYISYWFGTDGKLGERDKRELEEKESPLKKIVEKEPTIEKRDPNGDSSLVKDLLIEAIQAKRKELYIEDDEKFKKEIGYNPELKELSEKELLKLNGLLKDWRPDWVKK
;
A
#
# COMPACT_ATOMS: atom_id res chain seq x y z
N ILE A 1 14.43 43.69 35.39
CA ILE A 1 14.23 42.27 35.81
C ILE A 1 13.10 41.59 35.01
N SER A 2 12.06 42.31 34.55
CA SER A 2 10.95 41.71 33.76
C SER A 2 11.34 41.21 32.35
N SER A 3 12.15 41.98 31.60
CA SER A 3 12.49 41.71 30.19
C SER A 3 13.20 40.37 29.93
N ASP A 4 14.10 39.95 30.82
CA ASP A 4 14.91 38.73 30.61
C ASP A 4 14.13 37.45 30.93
N TYR A 5 13.09 37.57 31.77
CA TYR A 5 12.19 36.46 32.10
C TYR A 5 11.28 36.17 30.90
N ASP A 6 10.70 37.21 30.29
CA ASP A 6 9.87 37.10 29.08
C ASP A 6 10.64 36.51 27.89
N ALA A 7 11.91 36.91 27.72
CA ALA A 7 12.77 36.36 26.67
C ALA A 7 13.13 34.87 26.88
N LYS A 8 13.26 34.43 28.14
CA LYS A 8 13.47 33.00 28.46
C LYS A 8 12.20 32.19 28.22
N GLU A 9 11.03 32.68 28.60
CA GLU A 9 9.77 31.99 28.36
C GLU A 9 9.45 31.86 26.86
N GLN A 10 9.71 32.90 26.07
CA GLN A 10 9.56 32.84 24.61
C GLN A 10 10.48 31.79 23.96
N LYS A 11 11.74 31.68 24.42
CA LYS A 11 12.67 30.65 23.93
C LYS A 11 12.21 29.23 24.28
N ILE A 12 11.69 29.02 25.48
CA ILE A 12 11.16 27.73 25.92
C ILE A 12 9.90 27.35 25.13
N ALA A 13 8.99 28.30 24.91
CA ALA A 13 7.78 28.10 24.12
C ALA A 13 8.14 27.70 22.67
N LYS A 14 9.07 28.44 22.03
CA LYS A 14 9.53 28.15 20.67
C LYS A 14 10.23 26.80 20.56
N ALA A 15 11.03 26.40 21.56
CA ALA A 15 11.66 25.09 21.61
C ALA A 15 10.63 23.94 21.75
N LYS A 16 9.59 24.12 22.57
CA LYS A 16 8.48 23.17 22.70
C LYS A 16 7.68 23.06 21.41
N GLU A 17 7.47 24.17 20.72
CA GLU A 17 6.78 24.21 19.43
C GLU A 17 7.56 23.41 18.38
N ILE A 18 8.87 23.66 18.22
CA ILE A 18 9.76 22.91 17.33
C ILE A 18 9.77 21.42 17.69
N ALA A 19 9.81 21.07 18.98
CA ALA A 19 9.78 19.68 19.43
C ALA A 19 8.45 18.96 19.09
N ASN A 20 7.36 19.70 18.92
CA ASN A 20 6.05 19.18 18.53
C ASN A 20 5.78 19.21 17.02
N MET A 21 6.67 19.80 16.21
CA MET A 21 6.56 19.77 14.75
C MET A 21 6.83 18.37 14.20
N ALA A 22 6.08 18.01 13.16
CA ALA A 22 6.27 16.77 12.44
C ALA A 22 7.72 16.66 11.92
N SER A 23 8.30 15.47 12.03
CA SER A 23 9.59 15.18 11.41
C SER A 23 9.50 15.25 9.88
N GLN A 24 10.63 15.43 9.20
CA GLN A 24 10.64 15.44 7.73
C GLN A 24 10.05 14.16 7.14
N ALA A 25 10.38 12.99 7.71
CA ALA A 25 9.82 11.71 7.28
C ALA A 25 8.28 11.66 7.40
N GLN A 26 7.72 12.24 8.48
CA GLN A 26 6.27 12.33 8.62
C GLN A 26 5.65 13.29 7.60
N LYS A 27 6.30 14.43 7.32
CA LYS A 27 5.85 15.38 6.30
C LYS A 27 5.84 14.76 4.90
N ASP A 28 6.90 14.03 4.54
CA ASP A 28 7.02 13.35 3.25
C ASP A 28 5.93 12.27 3.09
N MET A 29 5.59 11.56 4.17
CA MET A 29 4.50 10.59 4.17
C MET A 29 3.14 11.26 3.96
N VAL A 30 2.88 12.38 4.63
CA VAL A 30 1.65 13.15 4.44
C VAL A 30 1.59 13.77 3.03
N GLU A 31 2.71 14.18 2.47
CA GLU A 31 2.77 14.63 1.07
C GLU A 31 2.38 13.51 0.10
N LYS A 32 2.84 12.27 0.34
CA LYS A 32 2.43 11.09 -0.45
C LYS A 32 0.93 10.81 -0.34
N ILE A 33 0.31 11.09 0.81
CA ILE A 33 -1.14 10.99 0.98
C ILE A 33 -1.84 12.00 0.08
N ILE A 34 -1.43 13.28 0.14
CA ILE A 34 -1.99 14.37 -0.66
C ILE A 34 -1.87 14.10 -2.16
N LYS A 35 -0.75 13.51 -2.60
CA LYS A 35 -0.50 13.17 -4.00
C LYS A 35 -1.13 11.84 -4.45
N SER A 36 -1.77 11.10 -3.55
CA SER A 36 -2.35 9.81 -3.88
C SER A 36 -3.54 9.96 -4.83
N LYS A 37 -3.63 9.10 -5.85
CA LYS A 37 -4.78 9.07 -6.77
C LYS A 37 -6.13 8.76 -6.08
N TYR A 38 -6.09 8.17 -4.88
CA TYR A 38 -7.28 7.83 -4.09
C TYR A 38 -7.69 8.92 -3.08
N ILE A 39 -6.93 10.02 -3.00
CA ILE A 39 -7.29 11.17 -2.16
C ILE A 39 -8.59 11.78 -2.69
N LYS A 40 -9.55 12.07 -1.82
CA LYS A 40 -10.78 12.74 -2.27
C LYS A 40 -10.49 14.21 -2.54
N LYS A 41 -11.23 14.79 -3.48
CA LYS A 41 -11.16 16.23 -3.77
C LYS A 41 -11.41 17.03 -2.48
N GLY A 42 -10.48 17.91 -2.13
CA GLY A 42 -10.55 18.75 -0.92
C GLY A 42 -10.01 18.12 0.36
N GLU A 43 -9.62 16.84 0.40
CA GLU A 43 -8.94 16.28 1.58
C GLU A 43 -7.52 16.82 1.73
N GLY A 44 -6.79 16.99 0.61
CA GLY A 44 -5.45 17.58 0.64
C GLY A 44 -5.45 19.01 1.18
N GLU A 45 -6.48 19.79 0.87
CA GLU A 45 -6.64 21.17 1.37
C GLU A 45 -6.87 21.21 2.88
N LYS A 46 -7.57 20.21 3.44
CA LYS A 46 -7.83 20.10 4.89
C LYS A 46 -6.58 19.76 5.70
N ILE A 47 -5.58 19.13 5.08
CA ILE A 47 -4.29 18.85 5.73
C ILE A 47 -3.48 20.14 5.89
N GLY A 48 -3.64 21.10 4.98
CA GLY A 48 -2.99 22.42 5.05
C GLY A 48 -1.49 22.37 4.77
N ASP A 49 -0.75 23.33 5.34
CA ASP A 49 0.69 23.47 5.13
C ASP A 49 1.48 22.42 5.92
N LEU A 50 2.21 21.56 5.19
CA LEU A 50 3.08 20.52 5.76
C LEU A 50 4.13 21.09 6.73
N ASN A 51 4.54 22.35 6.56
CA ASN A 51 5.51 22.97 7.45
C ASN A 51 4.93 23.33 8.81
N LYS A 52 3.62 23.43 8.93
CA LYS A 52 2.90 23.73 10.19
C LYS A 52 2.32 22.49 10.84
N LEU A 53 2.56 21.31 10.25
CA LEU A 53 2.02 20.05 10.73
C LEU A 53 2.66 19.64 12.05
N THR A 54 1.85 19.29 13.04
CA THR A 54 2.34 18.74 14.31
C THR A 54 2.61 17.24 14.16
N LYS A 55 3.45 16.67 15.03
CA LYS A 55 3.70 15.21 15.08
C LYS A 55 2.42 14.42 15.23
N LYS A 56 1.48 14.92 16.05
CA LYS A 56 0.22 14.27 16.35
C LYS A 56 -0.66 14.22 15.11
N ASP A 57 -0.84 15.36 14.44
CA ASP A 57 -1.68 15.43 13.24
C ASP A 57 -1.08 14.60 12.10
N ALA A 58 0.24 14.68 11.91
CA ALA A 58 0.93 13.86 10.91
C ALA A 58 0.72 12.36 11.15
N SER A 59 0.93 11.90 12.38
CA SER A 59 0.70 10.50 12.75
C SER A 59 -0.76 10.09 12.60
N SER A 60 -1.72 10.97 12.90
CA SER A 60 -3.14 10.73 12.69
C SER A 60 -3.48 10.55 11.20
N TYR A 61 -2.97 11.42 10.32
CA TYR A 61 -3.19 11.27 8.87
C TYR A 61 -2.55 10.00 8.31
N ILE A 62 -1.32 9.68 8.75
CA ILE A 62 -0.61 8.46 8.33
C ILE A 62 -1.39 7.22 8.77
N SER A 63 -1.81 7.17 10.04
CA SER A 63 -2.57 6.04 10.60
C SER A 63 -3.95 5.89 9.95
N TYR A 64 -4.61 7.00 9.65
CA TYR A 64 -5.88 6.98 8.91
C TYR A 64 -5.69 6.42 7.50
N TRP A 65 -4.65 6.87 6.80
CA TRP A 65 -4.45 6.54 5.40
C TRP A 65 -3.94 5.12 5.16
N PHE A 66 -2.93 4.70 5.93
CA PHE A 66 -2.27 3.41 5.79
C PHE A 66 -2.78 2.36 6.77
N GLY A 67 -3.58 2.76 7.76
CA GLY A 67 -4.07 1.87 8.80
C GLY A 67 -3.07 1.75 9.95
N THR A 68 -3.47 0.95 10.93
CA THR A 68 -2.68 0.60 12.13
C THR A 68 -2.85 -0.88 12.39
N ASP A 69 -1.87 -1.56 12.97
CA ASP A 69 -1.85 -2.98 13.33
C ASP A 69 -3.19 -3.73 13.22
N GLY A 70 -3.34 -4.48 12.12
CA GLY A 70 -4.51 -5.34 11.85
C GLY A 70 -5.74 -4.62 11.27
N LYS A 71 -5.70 -3.31 11.04
CA LYS A 71 -6.81 -2.54 10.44
C LYS A 71 -6.40 -1.94 9.10
N LEU A 72 -7.23 -2.17 8.09
CA LEU A 72 -7.11 -1.55 6.76
C LEU A 72 -7.16 -0.03 6.85
N GLY A 73 -6.20 0.63 6.21
CA GLY A 73 -6.20 2.06 6.00
C GLY A 73 -7.27 2.51 5.02
N GLU A 74 -7.57 3.80 5.05
CA GLU A 74 -8.54 4.41 4.15
C GLU A 74 -8.14 4.25 2.67
N ARG A 75 -6.84 4.31 2.36
CA ARG A 75 -6.33 4.08 1.01
C ARG A 75 -6.77 2.72 0.49
N ASP A 76 -6.55 1.68 1.28
CA ASP A 76 -6.83 0.31 0.88
C ASP A 76 -8.33 0.07 0.72
N LYS A 77 -9.15 0.68 1.58
CA LYS A 77 -10.62 0.63 1.45
C LYS A 77 -11.08 1.25 0.13
N ARG A 78 -10.57 2.43 -0.22
CA ARG A 78 -10.95 3.13 -1.46
C ARG A 78 -10.45 2.39 -2.70
N GLU A 79 -9.27 1.81 -2.63
CA GLU A 79 -8.76 0.95 -3.70
C GLU A 79 -9.62 -0.30 -3.90
N LEU A 80 -10.12 -0.91 -2.81
CA LEU A 80 -11.07 -2.02 -2.89
C LEU A 80 -12.42 -1.58 -3.48
N GLU A 81 -12.96 -0.44 -3.06
CA GLU A 81 -14.19 0.13 -3.62
C GLU A 81 -14.07 0.42 -5.12
N GLU A 82 -12.95 0.99 -5.56
CA GLU A 82 -12.69 1.28 -6.99
C GLU A 82 -12.54 -0.02 -7.80
N LYS A 83 -11.89 -1.05 -7.24
CA LYS A 83 -11.79 -2.38 -7.87
C LYS A 83 -13.13 -3.11 -7.91
N GLU A 84 -13.99 -2.95 -6.91
CA GLU A 84 -15.33 -3.54 -6.90
C GLU A 84 -16.32 -2.83 -7.86
N SER A 85 -16.06 -1.57 -8.22
CA SER A 85 -17.00 -0.74 -9.00
C SER A 85 -17.25 -1.24 -10.44
N PRO A 86 -16.25 -1.75 -11.21
CA PRO A 86 -16.50 -2.40 -12.50
C PRO A 86 -16.91 -3.87 -12.38
N LEU A 87 -16.47 -4.58 -11.33
CA LEU A 87 -16.72 -6.01 -11.16
C LEU A 87 -18.14 -6.33 -10.71
N LYS A 88 -18.79 -5.47 -9.91
CA LYS A 88 -20.21 -5.67 -9.53
C LYS A 88 -21.19 -5.61 -10.70
N LYS A 89 -20.84 -4.95 -11.81
CA LYS A 89 -21.68 -4.94 -13.02
C LYS A 89 -21.48 -6.14 -13.95
N ILE A 90 -20.39 -6.90 -13.77
CA ILE A 90 -20.05 -8.05 -14.63
C ILE A 90 -20.40 -9.37 -13.93
N VAL A 91 -20.29 -9.45 -12.60
CA VAL A 91 -20.56 -10.70 -11.85
C VAL A 91 -22.05 -11.07 -11.78
N GLU A 92 -22.99 -10.15 -12.04
CA GLU A 92 -24.42 -10.51 -12.17
C GLU A 92 -24.80 -11.05 -13.56
N LYS A 93 -23.85 -11.16 -14.49
CA LYS A 93 -24.04 -11.85 -15.77
C LYS A 93 -22.81 -12.68 -16.11
N GLU A 94 -22.60 -13.80 -15.43
CA GLU A 94 -21.78 -14.86 -15.98
C GLU A 94 -22.59 -15.60 -17.07
N PRO A 95 -22.23 -15.51 -18.37
CA PRO A 95 -22.31 -16.70 -19.20
C PRO A 95 -21.17 -17.61 -18.73
N THR A 96 -21.51 -18.84 -18.36
CA THR A 96 -20.56 -19.92 -18.09
C THR A 96 -19.42 -19.88 -19.10
N ILE A 97 -18.20 -19.54 -18.64
CA ILE A 97 -17.02 -19.46 -19.49
C ILE A 97 -16.72 -20.89 -19.97
N GLU A 98 -16.91 -21.12 -21.27
CA GLU A 98 -16.62 -22.38 -21.92
C GLU A 98 -15.16 -22.77 -21.69
N LYS A 99 -14.94 -23.86 -20.96
CA LYS A 99 -13.64 -24.55 -20.89
C LYS A 99 -13.27 -24.97 -22.31
N ARG A 100 -12.29 -24.30 -22.92
CA ARG A 100 -11.81 -24.67 -24.26
C ARG A 100 -10.89 -25.89 -24.28
N ASP A 101 -10.39 -26.33 -23.13
CA ASP A 101 -9.43 -27.41 -22.86
C ASP A 101 -9.92 -28.47 -21.86
N PRO A 102 -10.44 -29.68 -22.20
CA PRO A 102 -10.73 -30.71 -21.19
C PRO A 102 -9.50 -31.18 -20.40
N ASN A 103 -8.29 -31.01 -20.96
CA ASN A 103 -7.03 -31.49 -20.40
C ASN A 103 -6.22 -30.41 -19.65
N GLY A 104 -6.61 -29.13 -19.72
CA GLY A 104 -6.05 -28.09 -18.85
C GLY A 104 -4.62 -27.61 -19.18
N ASP A 105 -4.08 -27.96 -20.35
CA ASP A 105 -2.68 -27.66 -20.71
C ASP A 105 -2.46 -26.24 -21.26
N SER A 106 -3.48 -25.59 -21.81
CA SER A 106 -3.42 -24.16 -22.20
C SER A 106 -4.70 -23.43 -21.79
N SER A 107 -4.73 -22.98 -20.53
CA SER A 107 -5.82 -22.16 -19.99
C SER A 107 -5.40 -20.69 -20.08
N LEU A 108 -6.20 -19.86 -20.75
CA LEU A 108 -6.03 -18.39 -20.77
C LEU A 108 -5.92 -17.82 -19.34
N VAL A 109 -6.54 -18.50 -18.37
CA VAL A 109 -6.45 -18.18 -16.94
C VAL A 109 -5.03 -18.37 -16.41
N LYS A 110 -4.34 -19.42 -16.85
CA LYS A 110 -2.95 -19.72 -16.46
C LYS A 110 -2.02 -18.62 -16.94
N ASP A 111 -2.16 -18.17 -18.18
CA ASP A 111 -1.35 -17.08 -18.74
C ASP A 111 -1.59 -15.76 -17.99
N LEU A 112 -2.86 -15.42 -17.73
CA LEU A 112 -3.22 -14.23 -16.93
C LEU A 112 -2.68 -14.31 -15.49
N LEU A 113 -2.66 -15.49 -14.88
CA LEU A 113 -2.09 -15.67 -13.54
C LEU A 113 -0.57 -15.52 -13.53
N ILE A 114 0.13 -16.02 -14.55
CA ILE A 114 1.58 -15.86 -14.69
C ILE A 114 1.92 -14.37 -14.84
N GLU A 115 1.21 -13.64 -15.71
CA GLU A 115 1.40 -12.20 -15.88
C GLU A 115 1.15 -11.43 -14.57
N ALA A 116 0.07 -11.76 -13.86
CA ALA A 116 -0.24 -11.14 -12.57
C ALA A 116 0.86 -11.38 -11.51
N ILE A 117 1.43 -12.60 -11.47
CA ILE A 117 2.53 -12.93 -10.57
C ILE A 117 3.80 -12.17 -10.96
N GLN A 118 4.13 -12.08 -12.25
CA GLN A 118 5.30 -11.33 -12.72
C GLN A 118 5.18 -9.83 -12.43
N ALA A 119 3.99 -9.25 -12.64
CA ALA A 119 3.72 -7.87 -12.27
C ALA A 119 3.94 -7.63 -10.77
N LYS A 120 3.46 -8.54 -9.91
CA LYS A 120 3.69 -8.47 -8.47
C LYS A 120 5.16 -8.63 -8.08
N ARG A 121 5.90 -9.52 -8.76
CA ARG A 121 7.35 -9.66 -8.52
C ARG A 121 8.08 -8.35 -8.73
N LYS A 122 7.68 -7.59 -9.75
CA LYS A 122 8.18 -6.25 -10.04
C LYS A 122 7.77 -5.23 -8.97
N GLU A 123 6.50 -5.21 -8.58
CA GLU A 123 6.02 -4.32 -7.50
C GLU A 123 6.73 -4.57 -6.16
N LEU A 124 7.09 -5.82 -5.89
CA LEU A 124 7.75 -6.26 -4.66
C LEU A 124 9.30 -6.27 -4.75
N TYR A 125 9.89 -5.86 -5.88
CA TYR A 125 11.34 -5.86 -6.13
C TYR A 125 12.00 -7.23 -5.89
N ILE A 126 11.30 -8.30 -6.28
CA ILE A 126 11.73 -9.71 -6.28
C ILE A 126 11.70 -10.29 -7.71
N GLU A 127 12.09 -9.47 -8.68
CA GLU A 127 12.21 -9.84 -10.10
C GLU A 127 13.29 -10.90 -10.33
N ASP A 128 14.32 -10.91 -9.48
CA ASP A 128 15.39 -11.91 -9.50
C ASP A 128 14.85 -13.29 -9.10
N ASP A 129 15.12 -14.29 -9.93
CA ASP A 129 14.64 -15.67 -9.76
C ASP A 129 15.26 -16.37 -8.54
N GLU A 130 16.53 -16.10 -8.22
CA GLU A 130 17.19 -16.62 -7.01
C GLU A 130 16.58 -15.98 -5.76
N LYS A 131 16.34 -14.67 -5.82
CA LYS A 131 15.71 -13.93 -4.72
C LYS A 131 14.26 -14.37 -4.52
N PHE A 132 13.49 -14.55 -5.59
CA PHE A 132 12.11 -15.03 -5.54
C PHE A 132 12.02 -16.42 -4.93
N LYS A 133 12.89 -17.34 -5.36
CA LYS A 133 12.97 -18.69 -4.80
C LYS A 133 13.34 -18.67 -3.32
N LYS A 134 14.28 -17.82 -2.91
CA LYS A 134 14.72 -17.70 -1.52
C LYS A 134 13.64 -17.11 -0.59
N GLU A 135 12.92 -16.09 -1.04
CA GLU A 135 11.96 -15.34 -0.23
C GLU A 135 10.55 -15.95 -0.21
N ILE A 136 10.14 -16.59 -1.31
CA ILE A 136 8.78 -17.12 -1.51
C ILE A 136 8.76 -18.65 -1.51
N GLY A 137 9.89 -19.32 -1.80
CA GLY A 137 10.00 -20.78 -1.81
C GLY A 137 9.50 -21.46 -3.07
N TYR A 138 9.28 -20.73 -4.18
CA TYR A 138 8.74 -21.26 -5.43
C TYR A 138 9.77 -21.27 -6.58
N ASN A 139 9.59 -22.19 -7.53
CA ASN A 139 10.42 -22.28 -8.75
C ASN A 139 10.12 -21.07 -9.67
N PRO A 140 11.14 -20.37 -10.21
CA PRO A 140 10.95 -19.30 -11.21
C PRO A 140 10.24 -19.70 -12.50
N GLU A 141 10.20 -21.00 -12.83
CA GLU A 141 9.52 -21.53 -14.01
C GLU A 141 7.99 -21.63 -13.80
N LEU A 142 7.34 -20.48 -13.66
CA LEU A 142 5.90 -20.36 -13.42
C LEU A 142 5.03 -21.09 -14.45
N LYS A 143 5.56 -21.32 -15.65
CA LYS A 143 4.88 -22.05 -16.73
C LYS A 143 4.66 -23.53 -16.41
N GLU A 144 5.49 -24.11 -15.56
CA GLU A 144 5.38 -25.52 -15.15
C GLU A 144 4.39 -25.71 -13.99
N LEU A 145 4.01 -24.63 -13.31
CA LEU A 145 3.04 -24.69 -12.22
C LEU A 145 1.62 -24.93 -12.74
N SER A 146 0.85 -25.71 -12.01
CA SER A 146 -0.59 -25.84 -12.26
C SER A 146 -1.33 -24.53 -11.93
N GLU A 147 -2.52 -24.34 -12.50
CA GLU A 147 -3.36 -23.17 -12.22
C GLU A 147 -3.63 -23.01 -10.71
N LYS A 148 -3.83 -24.12 -9.99
CA LYS A 148 -4.04 -24.14 -8.54
C LYS A 148 -2.80 -23.68 -7.76
N GLU A 149 -1.61 -24.02 -8.23
CA GLU A 149 -0.35 -23.58 -7.62
C GLU A 149 -0.10 -22.10 -7.90
N LEU A 150 -0.38 -21.64 -9.11
CA LEU A 150 -0.31 -20.22 -9.47
C LEU A 150 -1.30 -19.38 -8.65
N LEU A 151 -2.52 -19.85 -8.42
CA LEU A 151 -3.49 -19.19 -7.54
C LEU A 151 -2.98 -19.07 -6.10
N LYS A 152 -2.41 -20.15 -5.56
CA LYS A 152 -1.80 -20.13 -4.22
C LYS A 152 -0.63 -19.16 -4.14
N LEU A 153 0.25 -19.19 -5.14
CA LEU A 153 1.41 -18.31 -5.23
C LEU A 153 1.00 -16.83 -5.34
N ASN A 154 0.01 -16.52 -6.16
CA ASN A 154 -0.53 -15.18 -6.28
C ASN A 154 -1.18 -14.70 -4.96
N GLY A 155 -1.81 -15.61 -4.21
CA GLY A 155 -2.30 -15.37 -2.85
C GLY A 155 -1.16 -15.05 -1.89
N LEU A 156 -0.12 -15.90 -1.84
CA LEU A 156 1.07 -15.67 -1.00
C LEU A 156 1.72 -14.32 -1.29
N LEU A 157 1.87 -13.95 -2.56
CA LEU A 157 2.44 -12.66 -2.97
C LEU A 157 1.56 -11.45 -2.60
N LYS A 158 0.24 -11.64 -2.43
CA LYS A 158 -0.66 -10.57 -1.99
C LYS A 158 -0.39 -10.16 -0.54
N ASP A 159 -0.13 -11.15 0.30
CA ASP A 159 0.08 -10.97 1.73
C ASP A 159 1.56 -10.92 2.10
N TRP A 160 2.45 -11.19 1.13
CA TRP A 160 3.89 -11.12 1.33
C TRP A 160 4.31 -9.69 1.68
N ARG A 161 5.18 -9.59 2.69
CA ARG A 161 5.79 -8.35 3.14
C ARG A 161 7.29 -8.59 3.26
N PRO A 162 8.14 -7.63 2.84
CA PRO A 162 9.57 -7.74 3.06
C PRO A 162 9.89 -7.86 4.55
N ASP A 163 10.90 -8.64 4.92
CA ASP A 163 11.23 -8.88 6.32
C ASP A 163 11.60 -7.62 7.12
N TRP A 164 12.08 -6.56 6.46
CA TRP A 164 12.35 -5.27 7.08
C TRP A 164 11.09 -4.46 7.43
N VAL A 165 9.90 -4.92 7.00
CA VAL A 165 8.59 -4.35 7.35
C VAL A 165 7.97 -5.05 8.57
N LYS A 166 8.44 -6.25 8.95
CA LYS A 166 7.90 -7.02 10.08
C LYS A 166 8.40 -6.56 11.47
N LYS A 167 8.71 -5.27 11.65
CA LYS A 167 9.22 -4.72 12.92
C LYS A 167 8.18 -3.94 13.69
#